data_AF-A0A5D0NRH1-F1
#
_entry.id   AF-A0A5D0NRH1-F1
#
_cell.length_a   1.000
_cell.length_b   1.000
_cell.length_c   1.000
_cell.angle_alpha   90.00
_cell.angle_beta   90.00
_cell.angle_gamma   90.00
#
_symmetry.space_group_name_H-M   'P 1'
#
loop_
_entity.id
_entity.type
_entity.pdbx_description
1 polymer ?
#
loop_
_entity_poly.entity_id
_entity_poly.type
_entity_poly.pdbx_seq_one_letter_code
_entity_poly.pdbx_strand_id
1 'polypeptide(L)'
;MLIRVEPETKESQPTEESDTTTEPQITVRVADELLMFLPAVRRAPVCRVACDGTSTLGHLVESLGVPLPEAGPMTVGGEPAGPATRPAPGDEVAVAAVPRPQAVPLEPGQVAPRFLLDVHLGTLARRMRLLGLDTAYHNDMDDPALVVQANEERRVLLTQDRGLLRRRALWFGAYVRGSQPDDQLRDLLDRFAPVQRPWTRCTACNGELVPVAKEEIESALQAGTRRSYDVYGRCSDCGKIYWRGAHGDHLERIVREARACAAASGTASGAGRCAP
;
A
#
# COMPACT_ATOMS: atom_id res chain seq x y z
N MET A 1 -27.35 -37.01 64.44
CA MET A 1 -28.38 -37.50 63.51
C MET A 1 -27.68 -37.71 62.17
N LEU A 2 -27.42 -38.97 61.86
CA LEU A 2 -26.72 -39.47 60.66
C LEU A 2 -27.65 -39.38 59.45
N ILE A 3 -27.16 -38.91 58.30
CA ILE A 3 -27.53 -39.49 57.00
C ILE A 3 -26.27 -39.55 56.13
N ARG A 4 -25.87 -40.79 55.85
CA ARG A 4 -24.82 -41.23 54.93
C ARG A 4 -25.49 -41.46 53.58
N VAL A 5 -24.91 -40.96 52.50
CA VAL A 5 -25.30 -41.32 51.13
C VAL A 5 -23.99 -41.54 50.35
N GLU A 6 -23.70 -42.80 50.01
CA GLU A 6 -22.85 -43.15 48.86
C GLU A 6 -23.79 -43.31 47.66
N PRO A 7 -23.32 -43.11 46.41
CA PRO A 7 -22.95 -44.32 45.67
C PRO A 7 -21.84 -44.19 44.60
N GLU A 8 -21.26 -45.37 44.32
CA GLU A 8 -20.88 -45.92 43.01
C GLU A 8 -19.63 -45.41 42.28
N THR A 9 -18.50 -46.02 42.64
CA THR A 9 -17.45 -46.42 41.70
C THR A 9 -18.01 -47.31 40.59
N LYS A 10 -17.83 -46.88 39.32
CA LYS A 10 -17.91 -47.77 38.16
C LYS A 10 -16.58 -47.75 37.42
N GLU A 11 -15.94 -48.91 37.43
CA GLU A 11 -14.68 -49.22 36.74
C GLU A 11 -14.76 -49.02 35.23
N SER A 12 -13.60 -48.69 34.71
CA SER A 12 -13.22 -48.42 33.34
C SER A 12 -13.44 -49.61 32.39
N GLN A 13 -13.80 -49.32 31.14
CA GLN A 13 -13.16 -49.96 29.98
C GLN A 13 -12.86 -48.93 28.88
N PRO A 14 -11.71 -49.03 28.21
CA PRO A 14 -11.24 -48.10 27.19
C PRO A 14 -11.49 -48.63 25.78
N THR A 15 -11.96 -47.76 24.89
CA THR A 15 -11.89 -47.78 23.39
C THR A 15 -12.91 -46.72 22.98
N GLU A 16 -12.56 -45.69 22.23
CA GLU A 16 -12.16 -45.79 20.84
C GLU A 16 -11.06 -44.79 20.51
N GLU A 17 -10.14 -45.28 19.70
CA GLU A 17 -9.06 -44.55 19.05
C GLU A 17 -9.60 -43.27 18.40
N SER A 18 -9.04 -42.14 18.81
CA SER A 18 -9.13 -40.91 18.05
C SER A 18 -8.47 -41.16 16.70
N ASP A 19 -9.28 -41.46 15.69
CA ASP A 19 -8.90 -41.38 14.30
C ASP A 19 -8.56 -39.90 14.02
N THR A 20 -7.31 -39.52 14.29
CA THR A 20 -6.73 -38.26 13.81
C THR A 20 -6.66 -38.37 12.30
N THR A 21 -7.81 -38.16 11.65
CA THR A 21 -7.88 -37.77 10.24
C THR A 21 -7.00 -36.53 10.14
N THR A 22 -5.76 -36.73 9.69
CA THR A 22 -4.83 -35.64 9.47
C THR A 22 -5.44 -34.84 8.33
N GLU A 23 -6.14 -33.76 8.68
CA GLU A 23 -6.74 -32.88 7.67
C GLU A 23 -5.68 -32.56 6.63
N PRO A 24 -5.96 -32.74 5.33
CA PRO A 24 -4.98 -32.49 4.29
C PRO A 24 -4.41 -31.07 4.45
N GLN A 25 -3.09 -30.93 4.60
CA GLN A 25 -2.44 -29.64 4.85
C GLN A 25 -1.60 -29.19 3.67
N ILE A 26 -1.43 -27.88 3.54
CA ILE A 26 -0.51 -27.22 2.62
C ILE A 26 0.51 -26.44 3.45
N THR A 27 1.76 -26.40 3.00
CA THR A 27 2.78 -25.54 3.61
C THR A 27 2.87 -24.24 2.83
N VAL A 28 2.64 -23.12 3.49
CA VAL A 28 2.73 -21.78 2.86
C VAL A 28 3.91 -21.02 3.46
N ARG A 29 4.86 -20.64 2.61
CA ARG A 29 5.98 -19.75 2.92
C ARG A 29 5.62 -18.34 2.51
N VAL A 30 5.66 -17.41 3.47
CA VAL A 30 5.29 -16.01 3.28
C VAL A 30 6.53 -15.15 3.43
N ALA A 31 6.78 -14.28 2.46
CA ALA A 31 7.89 -13.33 2.53
C ALA A 31 7.82 -12.43 3.77
N ASP A 32 8.97 -12.07 4.32
CA ASP A 32 9.10 -11.34 5.59
C ASP A 32 8.32 -10.01 5.56
N GLU A 33 8.32 -9.32 4.42
CA GLU A 33 7.62 -8.06 4.23
C GLU A 33 6.09 -8.17 4.31
N LEU A 34 5.56 -9.38 4.13
CA LEU A 34 4.12 -9.66 4.19
C LEU A 34 3.67 -10.12 5.58
N LEU A 35 4.60 -10.46 6.48
CA LEU A 35 4.28 -10.95 7.83
C LEU A 35 3.50 -9.92 8.66
N MET A 36 3.61 -8.63 8.35
CA MET A 36 2.81 -7.58 9.00
C MET A 36 1.31 -7.73 8.75
N PHE A 37 0.90 -8.38 7.66
CA PHE A 37 -0.51 -8.64 7.33
C PHE A 37 -1.07 -9.84 8.07
N LEU A 38 -0.23 -10.79 8.50
CA LEU A 38 -0.66 -11.98 9.21
C LEU A 38 -1.16 -11.63 10.62
N PRO A 39 -2.22 -12.30 11.11
CA PRO A 39 -2.64 -12.23 12.52
C PRO A 39 -1.49 -12.58 13.45
N ALA A 40 -1.43 -11.97 14.63
CA ALA A 40 -0.33 -12.16 15.58
C ALA A 40 -0.06 -13.64 15.91
N VAL A 41 -1.11 -14.46 16.01
CA VAL A 41 -1.04 -15.90 16.31
C VAL A 41 -0.35 -16.71 15.20
N ARG A 42 -0.34 -16.19 13.96
CA ARG A 42 0.20 -16.87 12.77
C ARG A 42 1.37 -16.13 12.15
N ARG A 43 1.94 -15.12 12.82
CA ARG A 43 3.02 -14.29 12.25
C ARG A 43 4.35 -15.05 12.24
N ALA A 44 4.46 -15.99 11.32
CA ALA A 44 5.63 -16.79 11.06
C ALA A 44 5.89 -16.90 9.55
N PRO A 45 7.16 -16.98 9.10
CA PRO A 45 7.51 -17.15 7.69
C PRO A 45 6.94 -18.42 7.05
N VAL A 46 6.60 -19.43 7.86
CA VAL A 46 6.03 -20.70 7.41
C VAL A 46 4.75 -20.97 8.18
N CYS A 47 3.66 -21.18 7.46
CA CYS A 47 2.35 -21.49 7.99
C CYS A 47 1.86 -22.83 7.41
N ARG A 48 1.24 -23.67 8.26
CA ARG A 48 0.49 -24.83 7.79
C ARG A 48 -0.99 -24.48 7.78
N VAL A 49 -1.66 -24.74 6.66
CA VAL A 49 -3.07 -24.40 6.46
C VAL A 49 -3.82 -25.64 6.02
N ALA A 50 -5.01 -25.85 6.58
CA ALA A 50 -5.92 -26.88 6.11
C ALA A 50 -6.29 -26.63 4.64
N CYS A 51 -6.29 -27.69 3.85
CA CYS A 51 -6.65 -27.69 2.44
C CYS A 51 -7.96 -28.45 2.28
N ASP A 52 -8.99 -27.77 1.79
CA ASP A 52 -10.24 -28.43 1.40
C ASP A 52 -10.18 -29.00 -0.03
N GLY A 53 -9.04 -28.84 -0.74
CA GLY A 53 -8.86 -29.21 -2.15
C GLY A 53 -9.66 -28.37 -3.15
N THR A 54 -10.45 -27.40 -2.68
CA THR A 54 -11.31 -26.56 -3.53
C THR A 54 -10.96 -25.08 -3.42
N SER A 55 -10.23 -24.64 -2.41
CA SER A 55 -9.82 -23.26 -2.26
C SER A 55 -8.76 -22.88 -3.28
N THR A 56 -8.96 -21.75 -3.97
CA THR A 56 -7.94 -21.17 -4.85
C THR A 56 -6.79 -20.59 -4.02
N LEU A 57 -5.59 -20.52 -4.59
CA LEU A 57 -4.40 -19.89 -4.00
C LEU A 57 -4.69 -18.47 -3.51
N GLY A 58 -5.44 -17.67 -4.27
CA GLY A 58 -5.82 -16.32 -3.86
C GLY A 58 -6.65 -16.30 -2.57
N HIS A 59 -7.67 -17.16 -2.48
CA HIS A 59 -8.46 -17.32 -1.26
C HIS A 59 -7.61 -17.77 -0.06
N LEU A 60 -6.65 -18.68 -0.27
CA LEU A 60 -5.74 -19.12 0.79
C LEU A 60 -4.88 -17.96 1.31
N VAL A 61 -4.29 -17.19 0.41
CA VAL A 61 -3.45 -16.01 0.72
C VAL A 61 -4.26 -14.95 1.48
N GLU A 62 -5.47 -14.64 1.02
CA GLU A 62 -6.36 -13.69 1.71
C GLU A 62 -6.80 -14.18 3.09
N SER A 63 -7.06 -15.48 3.22
CA SER A 63 -7.44 -16.11 4.49
C SER A 63 -6.29 -16.12 5.50
N LEU A 64 -5.04 -16.14 5.04
CA LEU A 64 -3.86 -15.90 5.89
C LEU A 64 -3.75 -14.45 6.36
N GLY A 65 -4.43 -13.53 5.68
CA GLY A 65 -4.50 -12.11 6.04
C GLY A 65 -3.88 -11.17 5.00
N VAL A 66 -3.13 -11.70 4.04
CA VAL A 66 -2.41 -10.92 3.01
C VAL A 66 -3.39 -10.47 1.92
N PRO A 67 -3.61 -9.15 1.72
CA PRO A 67 -4.39 -8.67 0.58
C PRO A 67 -3.70 -9.04 -0.74
N LEU A 68 -4.47 -9.49 -1.74
CA LEU A 68 -3.89 -9.86 -3.05
C LEU A 68 -3.12 -8.74 -3.75
N PRO A 69 -3.47 -7.44 -3.63
CA PRO A 69 -2.64 -6.36 -4.19
C PRO A 69 -1.23 -6.24 -3.57
N GLU A 70 -0.99 -6.88 -2.41
CA GLU A 70 0.32 -6.92 -1.75
C GLU A 70 1.08 -8.22 -2.04
N ALA A 71 0.38 -9.27 -2.50
CA ALA A 71 1.00 -10.52 -2.91
C ALA A 71 1.69 -10.35 -4.27
N GLY A 72 2.99 -10.61 -4.30
CA GLY A 72 3.80 -10.65 -5.51
C GLY A 72 3.69 -12.00 -6.23
N PRO A 73 4.73 -12.40 -6.97
CA PRO A 73 4.79 -13.73 -7.58
C PRO A 73 4.56 -14.84 -6.56
N MET A 74 3.76 -15.83 -6.94
CA MET A 74 3.49 -17.01 -6.13
C MET A 74 3.88 -18.27 -6.89
N THR A 75 4.28 -19.31 -6.16
CA THR A 75 4.60 -20.62 -6.73
C THR A 75 3.88 -21.73 -5.98
N VAL A 76 3.55 -22.82 -6.68
CA VAL A 76 3.04 -24.07 -6.12
C VAL A 76 3.98 -25.19 -6.56
N GLY A 77 4.61 -25.90 -5.62
CA GLY A 77 5.61 -26.92 -5.94
C GLY A 77 6.84 -26.38 -6.67
N GLY A 78 7.13 -25.08 -6.54
CA GLY A 78 8.19 -24.38 -7.26
C GLY A 78 7.81 -23.78 -8.62
N GLU A 79 6.63 -24.12 -9.15
CA GLU A 79 6.15 -23.60 -10.44
C GLU A 79 5.32 -22.32 -10.28
N PRO A 80 5.46 -21.31 -11.17
CA PRO A 80 4.66 -20.09 -11.10
C PRO A 80 3.15 -20.35 -11.11
N ALA A 81 2.43 -19.73 -10.18
CA ALA A 81 1.00 -19.93 -9.99
C ALA A 81 0.26 -18.60 -9.83
N GLY A 82 -0.91 -18.51 -10.45
CA GLY A 82 -1.80 -17.36 -10.32
C GLY A 82 -2.81 -17.51 -9.18
N PRO A 83 -3.53 -16.45 -8.80
CA PRO A 83 -4.53 -16.50 -7.73
C PRO A 83 -5.65 -17.52 -7.96
N ALA A 84 -5.93 -17.90 -9.21
CA ALA A 84 -6.97 -18.88 -9.57
C ALA A 84 -6.51 -20.35 -9.47
N THR A 85 -5.20 -20.61 -9.32
CA THR A 85 -4.65 -21.96 -9.18
C THR A 85 -5.21 -22.63 -7.92
N ARG A 86 -5.47 -23.93 -7.95
CA ARG A 86 -5.92 -24.70 -6.78
C ARG A 86 -4.78 -25.64 -6.36
N PRO A 87 -4.11 -25.38 -5.23
CA PRO A 87 -3.08 -26.28 -4.72
C PRO A 87 -3.71 -27.58 -4.21
N ALA A 88 -2.99 -28.67 -4.38
CA ALA A 88 -3.33 -29.97 -3.84
C ALA A 88 -2.83 -30.12 -2.38
N PRO A 89 -3.44 -31.02 -1.60
CA PRO A 89 -2.88 -31.43 -0.31
C PRO A 89 -1.41 -31.85 -0.42
N GLY A 90 -0.56 -31.37 0.48
CA GLY A 90 0.87 -31.64 0.50
C GLY A 90 1.74 -30.68 -0.31
N ASP A 91 1.14 -29.78 -1.12
CA ASP A 91 1.90 -28.80 -1.88
C ASP A 91 2.71 -27.86 -0.98
N GLU A 92 3.82 -27.36 -1.53
CA GLU A 92 4.54 -26.21 -0.99
C GLU A 92 4.20 -24.96 -1.79
N VAL A 93 3.63 -23.97 -1.11
CA VAL A 93 3.30 -22.67 -1.67
C VAL A 93 4.32 -21.65 -1.19
N ALA A 94 4.82 -20.80 -2.08
CA ALA A 94 5.58 -19.62 -1.71
C ALA A 94 4.85 -18.36 -2.19
N VAL A 95 4.79 -17.34 -1.32
CA VAL A 95 4.16 -16.05 -1.58
C VAL A 95 5.22 -14.97 -1.39
N ALA A 96 5.71 -14.41 -2.50
CA ALA A 96 6.63 -13.29 -2.47
C ALA A 96 5.89 -11.98 -2.21
N ALA A 97 6.59 -10.96 -1.72
CA ALA A 97 6.08 -9.59 -1.71
C ALA A 97 6.08 -9.00 -3.13
N VAL A 98 5.24 -8.00 -3.37
CA VAL A 98 5.31 -7.21 -4.61
C VAL A 98 6.73 -6.65 -4.81
N PRO A 99 7.34 -6.83 -6.00
CA PRO A 99 8.67 -6.32 -6.27
C PRO A 99 8.66 -4.79 -6.23
N ARG A 100 9.76 -4.21 -5.76
CA ARG A 100 9.95 -2.76 -5.67
C ARG A 100 11.19 -2.34 -6.48
N PRO A 101 11.08 -1.33 -7.36
CA PRO A 101 9.87 -0.59 -7.71
C PRO A 101 8.83 -1.43 -8.46
N GLN A 102 7.55 -1.24 -8.10
CA GLN A 102 6.38 -1.85 -8.71
C GLN A 102 5.95 -1.02 -9.93
N ALA A 103 5.92 -1.66 -11.10
CA ALA A 103 5.40 -1.05 -12.30
C ALA A 103 3.87 -0.87 -12.22
N VAL A 104 3.39 0.31 -12.60
CA VAL A 104 1.96 0.61 -12.72
C VAL A 104 1.59 0.63 -14.20
N PRO A 105 0.58 -0.15 -14.64
CA PRO A 105 0.07 -0.07 -16.00
C PRO A 105 -0.43 1.35 -16.30
N LEU A 106 0.04 1.93 -17.42
CA LEU A 106 -0.36 3.27 -17.86
C LEU A 106 -1.34 3.14 -19.03
N GLU A 107 -2.41 3.93 -18.99
CA GLU A 107 -3.32 4.06 -20.14
C GLU A 107 -2.62 4.80 -21.31
N PRO A 108 -3.05 4.58 -22.56
CA PRO A 108 -2.53 5.32 -23.71
C PRO A 108 -2.56 6.84 -23.48
N GLY A 109 -1.41 7.51 -23.68
CA GLY A 109 -1.25 8.94 -23.46
C GLY A 109 -0.90 9.35 -22.02
N GLN A 110 -0.91 8.43 -21.06
CA GLN A 110 -0.48 8.69 -19.70
C GLN A 110 1.05 8.51 -19.57
N VAL A 111 1.75 9.55 -19.11
CA VAL A 111 3.22 9.56 -18.98
C VAL A 111 3.73 9.17 -17.58
N ALA A 112 2.85 9.14 -16.59
CA ALA A 112 3.18 8.80 -15.21
C ALA A 112 1.94 8.25 -14.46
N PRO A 113 2.11 7.43 -13.40
CA PRO A 113 0.99 6.96 -12.59
C PRO A 113 0.20 8.09 -11.95
N ARG A 114 -1.11 7.88 -11.78
CA ARG A 114 -2.00 8.74 -11.02
C ARG A 114 -2.41 8.01 -9.75
N PHE A 115 -2.59 8.76 -8.67
CA PHE A 115 -2.88 8.20 -7.35
C PHE A 115 -4.22 8.72 -6.85
N LEU A 116 -4.90 7.90 -6.05
CA LEU A 116 -6.07 8.24 -5.24
C LEU A 116 -5.78 7.75 -3.82
N LEU A 117 -5.92 8.61 -2.82
CA LEU A 117 -5.66 8.24 -1.43
C LEU A 117 -6.98 8.13 -0.67
N ASP A 118 -7.03 7.19 0.26
CA ASP A 118 -8.11 7.12 1.24
C ASP A 118 -8.21 8.38 2.11
N VAL A 119 -9.33 8.53 2.81
CA VAL A 119 -9.65 9.69 3.66
C VAL A 119 -8.69 9.89 4.84
N HIS A 120 -7.92 8.87 5.23
CA HIS A 120 -7.00 8.93 6.38
C HIS A 120 -5.59 9.38 5.97
N LEU A 121 -5.31 9.46 4.68
CA LEU A 121 -3.99 9.76 4.14
C LEU A 121 -3.84 11.20 3.61
N GLY A 122 -4.64 12.14 4.11
CA GLY A 122 -4.64 13.53 3.64
C GLY A 122 -3.28 14.25 3.74
N THR A 123 -2.49 13.99 4.78
CA THR A 123 -1.13 14.57 4.90
C THR A 123 -0.18 14.01 3.84
N LEU A 124 -0.29 12.70 3.54
CA LEU A 124 0.46 12.08 2.46
C LEU A 124 0.04 12.66 1.11
N ALA A 125 -1.26 12.85 0.86
CA ALA A 125 -1.77 13.44 -0.38
C ALA A 125 -1.13 14.81 -0.64
N ARG A 126 -1.09 15.68 0.39
CA ARG A 126 -0.48 17.02 0.28
C ARG A 126 1.01 16.95 -0.08
N ARG A 127 1.74 15.97 0.45
CA ARG A 127 3.16 15.78 0.18
C ARG A 127 3.42 15.19 -1.20
N MET A 128 2.60 14.25 -1.65
CA MET A 128 2.68 13.73 -3.02
C MET A 128 2.41 14.84 -4.05
N ARG A 129 1.41 15.69 -3.82
CA ARG A 129 1.14 16.89 -4.64
C ARG A 129 2.31 17.87 -4.61
N LEU A 130 2.93 18.10 -3.46
CA LEU A 130 4.14 18.93 -3.35
C LEU A 130 5.27 18.42 -4.26
N LEU A 131 5.43 17.09 -4.38
CA LEU A 131 6.39 16.45 -5.28
C LEU A 131 5.95 16.44 -6.76
N GLY A 132 4.76 17.00 -7.07
CA GLY A 132 4.22 17.06 -8.43
C GLY A 132 3.51 15.79 -8.90
N LEU A 133 3.19 14.87 -7.99
CA LEU A 133 2.47 13.64 -8.33
C LEU A 133 0.98 13.94 -8.46
N ASP A 134 0.35 13.48 -9.54
CA ASP A 134 -1.10 13.58 -9.73
C ASP A 134 -1.80 12.71 -8.68
N THR A 135 -2.41 13.38 -7.70
CA THR A 135 -2.90 12.76 -6.47
C THR A 135 -4.29 13.29 -6.11
N ALA A 136 -5.31 12.48 -6.40
CA ALA A 136 -6.68 12.72 -5.94
C ALA A 136 -6.81 12.38 -4.44
N TYR A 137 -7.60 13.18 -3.74
CA TYR A 137 -7.94 12.99 -2.33
C TYR A 137 -9.17 13.85 -2.02
N HIS A 138 -10.12 13.24 -1.33
CA HIS A 138 -11.38 13.85 -0.90
C HIS A 138 -11.58 13.51 0.58
N ASN A 139 -12.09 14.46 1.36
CA ASN A 139 -12.21 14.33 2.81
C ASN A 139 -13.45 13.55 3.27
N ASP A 140 -14.35 13.20 2.35
CA ASP A 140 -15.69 12.69 2.64
C ASP A 140 -16.18 11.64 1.62
N MET A 141 -15.26 10.84 1.07
CA MET A 141 -15.62 9.69 0.23
C MET A 141 -15.72 8.39 1.01
N ASP A 142 -16.72 7.58 0.67
CA ASP A 142 -16.83 6.22 1.16
C ASP A 142 -16.01 5.23 0.32
N ASP A 143 -15.75 4.04 0.88
CA ASP A 143 -14.97 3.01 0.22
C ASP A 143 -15.50 2.59 -1.16
N PRO A 144 -16.83 2.37 -1.36
CA PRO A 144 -17.36 2.11 -2.70
C PRO A 144 -17.01 3.20 -3.71
N ALA A 145 -17.19 4.48 -3.36
CA ALA A 145 -16.88 5.59 -4.26
C ALA A 145 -15.38 5.67 -4.57
N LEU A 146 -14.50 5.39 -3.59
CA LEU A 146 -13.05 5.33 -3.82
C LEU A 146 -12.69 4.28 -4.87
N VAL A 147 -13.29 3.09 -4.80
CA VAL A 147 -13.05 2.02 -5.79
C VAL A 147 -13.57 2.41 -7.17
N VAL A 148 -14.78 2.98 -7.24
CA VAL A 148 -15.36 3.45 -8.51
C VAL A 148 -14.44 4.48 -9.16
N GLN A 149 -14.04 5.52 -8.42
CA GLN A 149 -13.16 6.56 -8.95
C GLN A 149 -11.79 6.00 -9.33
N ALA A 150 -11.19 5.13 -8.51
CA ALA A 150 -9.92 4.49 -8.81
C ALA A 150 -9.97 3.76 -10.16
N ASN A 151 -11.05 3.02 -10.42
CA ASN A 151 -11.24 2.25 -11.64
C ASN A 151 -11.50 3.13 -12.86
N GLU A 152 -12.43 4.08 -12.75
CA GLU A 152 -12.83 4.98 -13.84
C GLU A 152 -11.67 5.87 -14.28
N GLU A 153 -10.93 6.41 -13.32
CA GLU A 153 -9.80 7.29 -13.59
C GLU A 153 -8.47 6.54 -13.68
N ARG A 154 -8.45 5.21 -13.58
CA ARG A 154 -7.21 4.40 -13.59
C ARG A 154 -6.14 4.94 -12.63
N ARG A 155 -6.56 5.22 -11.39
CA ARG A 155 -5.69 5.67 -10.29
C ARG A 155 -5.31 4.53 -9.38
N VAL A 156 -4.05 4.48 -8.98
CA VAL A 156 -3.57 3.59 -7.91
C VAL A 156 -4.23 4.02 -6.60
N LEU A 157 -5.06 3.15 -6.02
CA LEU A 157 -5.68 3.42 -4.73
C LEU A 157 -4.69 3.10 -3.59
N LEU A 158 -4.30 4.13 -2.86
CA LEU A 158 -3.41 4.04 -1.70
C LEU A 158 -4.25 4.05 -0.41
N THR A 159 -4.02 3.08 0.45
CA THR A 159 -4.78 2.96 1.70
C THR A 159 -4.00 2.28 2.82
N GLN A 160 -4.38 2.50 4.07
CA GLN A 160 -3.96 1.67 5.22
C GLN A 160 -5.05 0.69 5.68
N ASP A 161 -6.16 0.60 4.95
CA ASP A 161 -7.23 -0.37 5.18
C ASP A 161 -7.06 -1.61 4.31
N ARG A 162 -6.92 -2.77 4.98
CA ARG A 162 -6.81 -4.07 4.32
C ARG A 162 -8.13 -4.51 3.69
N GLY A 163 -9.27 -4.11 4.26
CA GLY A 163 -10.61 -4.43 3.76
C GLY A 163 -10.85 -3.79 2.40
N LEU A 164 -10.43 -2.53 2.23
CA LEU A 164 -10.50 -1.81 0.96
C LEU A 164 -9.69 -2.52 -0.15
N LEU A 165 -8.51 -3.05 0.18
CA LEU A 165 -7.65 -3.79 -0.77
C LEU A 165 -8.19 -5.18 -1.15
N ARG A 166 -9.10 -5.76 -0.37
CA ARG A 166 -9.72 -7.07 -0.66
C ARG A 166 -10.94 -6.98 -1.59
N ARG A 167 -11.30 -5.76 -2.02
CA ARG A 167 -12.43 -5.56 -2.92
C ARG A 167 -12.05 -6.02 -4.33
N ARG A 168 -12.71 -7.08 -4.81
CA ARG A 168 -12.49 -7.69 -6.13
C ARG A 168 -12.63 -6.73 -7.31
N ALA A 169 -13.41 -5.66 -7.16
CA ALA A 169 -13.62 -4.67 -8.22
C ALA A 169 -12.42 -3.72 -8.38
N LEU A 170 -11.50 -3.62 -7.41
CA LEU A 170 -10.39 -2.68 -7.46
C LEU A 170 -9.36 -3.10 -8.51
N TRP A 171 -9.11 -2.24 -9.50
CA TRP A 171 -8.19 -2.54 -10.60
C TRP A 171 -6.71 -2.53 -10.14
N PHE A 172 -6.35 -1.61 -9.24
CA PHE A 172 -4.99 -1.48 -8.72
C PHE A 172 -5.00 -0.78 -7.36
N GLY A 173 -4.46 -1.45 -6.34
CA GLY A 173 -4.39 -0.94 -4.98
C GLY A 173 -3.03 -1.20 -4.34
N ALA A 174 -2.71 -0.42 -3.32
CA ALA A 174 -1.48 -0.57 -2.55
C ALA A 174 -1.67 -0.15 -1.10
N TYR A 175 -1.19 -1.00 -0.20
CA TYR A 175 -1.06 -0.69 1.21
C TYR A 175 0.09 0.29 1.43
N VAL A 176 -0.18 1.36 2.19
CA VAL A 176 0.85 2.34 2.59
C VAL A 176 1.42 1.93 3.95
N ARG A 177 2.72 1.65 4.00
CA ARG A 177 3.43 1.29 5.22
C ARG A 177 3.86 2.53 6.01
N GLY A 178 4.00 2.37 7.32
CA GLY A 178 4.43 3.43 8.24
C GLY A 178 3.28 4.14 8.95
N SER A 179 3.56 4.66 10.14
CA SER A 179 2.57 5.37 10.97
C SER A 179 2.70 6.88 10.86
N GLN A 180 3.87 7.38 10.47
CA GLN A 180 4.13 8.81 10.29
C GLN A 180 4.12 9.20 8.80
N PRO A 181 3.71 10.43 8.47
CA PRO A 181 3.70 10.90 7.08
C PRO A 181 5.05 10.80 6.36
N ASP A 182 6.17 10.89 7.08
CA ASP A 182 7.52 10.75 6.49
C ASP A 182 7.79 9.30 6.07
N ASP A 183 7.36 8.32 6.88
CA ASP A 183 7.48 6.89 6.57
C ASP A 183 6.58 6.51 5.39
N GLN A 184 5.34 7.00 5.40
CA GLN A 184 4.36 6.77 4.34
C GLN A 184 4.86 7.30 2.98
N LEU A 185 5.48 8.48 2.98
CA LEU A 185 6.06 9.05 1.77
C LEU A 185 7.25 8.23 1.28
N ARG A 186 8.13 7.80 2.20
CA ARG A 186 9.26 6.91 1.84
C ARG A 186 8.77 5.59 1.26
N ASP A 187 7.76 4.96 1.86
CA ASP A 187 7.18 3.72 1.37
C ASP A 187 6.63 3.87 -0.06
N LEU A 188 5.91 4.96 -0.34
CA LEU A 188 5.40 5.29 -1.68
C LEU A 188 6.54 5.48 -2.68
N LEU A 189 7.57 6.26 -2.33
CA LEU A 189 8.69 6.54 -3.22
C LEU A 189 9.54 5.29 -3.51
N ASP A 190 9.74 4.44 -2.50
CA ASP A 190 10.42 3.15 -2.65
C ASP A 190 9.59 2.19 -3.52
N ARG A 191 8.29 2.10 -3.25
CA ARG A 191 7.39 1.18 -3.95
C ARG A 191 7.20 1.54 -5.41
N PHE A 192 7.03 2.80 -5.77
CA PHE A 192 6.65 3.18 -7.15
C PHE A 192 7.71 3.96 -7.90
N ALA A 193 8.73 4.49 -7.21
CA ALA A 193 9.77 5.35 -7.77
C ALA A 193 9.25 6.38 -8.79
N PRO A 194 8.16 7.13 -8.50
CA PRO A 194 7.54 7.99 -9.49
C PRO A 194 8.45 9.18 -9.82
N VAL A 195 8.41 9.63 -11.08
CA VAL A 195 9.15 10.82 -11.51
C VAL A 195 8.60 12.04 -10.77
N GLN A 196 9.48 12.70 -10.01
CA GLN A 196 9.11 13.86 -9.19
C GLN A 196 9.25 15.15 -10.02
N ARG A 197 8.23 16.00 -9.99
CA ARG A 197 8.22 17.36 -10.56
C ARG A 197 7.72 18.35 -9.52
N PRO A 198 8.51 18.63 -8.46
CA PRO A 198 8.05 19.43 -7.34
C PRO A 198 7.52 20.79 -7.79
N TRP A 199 6.54 21.32 -7.06
CA TRP A 199 5.94 22.64 -7.32
C TRP A 199 5.20 22.77 -8.65
N THR A 200 4.71 21.67 -9.22
CA THR A 200 3.85 21.69 -10.43
C THR A 200 2.37 21.45 -10.14
N ARG A 201 2.03 21.02 -8.92
CA ARG A 201 0.66 20.70 -8.49
C ARG A 201 0.30 21.45 -7.21
N CYS A 202 -0.96 21.86 -7.11
CA CYS A 202 -1.52 22.51 -5.95
C CYS A 202 -1.66 21.51 -4.80
N THR A 203 -0.99 21.77 -3.67
CA THR A 203 -1.09 20.89 -2.49
C THR A 203 -2.51 20.77 -1.93
N ALA A 204 -3.37 21.76 -2.17
CA ALA A 204 -4.75 21.78 -1.70
C ALA A 204 -5.72 20.99 -2.59
N CYS A 205 -5.68 21.19 -3.92
CA CYS A 205 -6.68 20.65 -4.84
C CYS A 205 -6.13 19.79 -5.99
N ASN A 206 -4.82 19.55 -6.07
CA ASN A 206 -4.15 18.81 -7.16
C ASN A 206 -4.13 19.51 -8.55
N GLY A 207 -4.74 20.69 -8.68
CA GLY A 207 -4.69 21.49 -9.90
C GLY A 207 -3.28 21.90 -10.31
N GLU A 208 -3.06 22.21 -11.57
CA GLU A 208 -1.73 22.59 -12.08
C GLU A 208 -1.32 23.97 -11.58
N LEU A 209 -0.04 24.12 -11.26
CA LEU A 209 0.54 25.42 -10.92
C LEU A 209 1.10 26.06 -12.18
N VAL A 210 0.56 27.22 -12.52
CA VAL A 210 1.09 28.05 -13.59
C VAL A 210 2.05 29.10 -13.02
N PRO A 211 3.18 29.37 -13.68
CA PRO A 211 4.04 30.48 -13.33
C PRO A 211 3.25 31.79 -13.33
N VAL A 212 3.58 32.69 -12.41
CA VAL A 212 2.96 34.01 -12.31
C VAL A 212 4.04 35.05 -12.09
N ALA A 213 3.89 36.19 -12.76
CA ALA A 213 4.78 37.32 -12.56
C ALA A 213 4.68 37.85 -11.12
N LYS A 214 5.78 38.37 -10.58
CA LYS A 214 5.83 38.86 -9.19
C LYS A 214 4.87 40.03 -9.02
N GLU A 215 4.80 40.88 -10.04
CA GLU A 215 4.00 42.08 -10.15
C GLU A 215 2.49 41.81 -9.99
N GLU A 216 2.02 40.66 -10.47
CA GLU A 216 0.62 40.24 -10.33
C GLU A 216 0.26 39.82 -8.90
N ILE A 217 1.25 39.47 -8.09
CA ILE A 217 1.06 38.94 -6.73
C ILE A 217 1.33 40.03 -5.67
N GLU A 218 2.02 41.11 -6.01
CA GLU A 218 2.33 42.21 -5.09
C GLU A 218 1.10 42.83 -4.43
N SER A 219 -0.04 42.87 -5.13
CA SER A 219 -1.32 43.35 -4.61
C SER A 219 -1.97 42.40 -3.59
N ALA A 220 -1.66 41.10 -3.65
CA ALA A 220 -2.16 40.06 -2.76
C ALA A 220 -1.22 39.79 -1.57
N LEU A 221 0.02 40.28 -1.60
CA LEU A 221 0.99 40.14 -0.52
C LEU A 221 0.77 41.22 0.53
N GLN A 222 0.59 40.82 1.80
CA GLN A 222 0.60 41.75 2.92
C GLN A 222 1.92 42.56 2.93
N ALA A 223 1.82 43.85 3.28
CA ALA A 223 2.86 44.87 3.07
C ALA A 223 4.25 44.59 3.70
N GLY A 224 4.42 43.54 4.51
CA GLY A 224 5.68 43.13 5.13
C GLY A 224 6.48 42.04 4.38
N THR A 225 5.88 41.37 3.39
CA THR A 225 6.45 40.20 2.70
C THR A 225 7.28 40.60 1.46
N ARG A 226 7.98 41.74 1.51
CA ARG A 226 8.62 42.36 0.31
C ARG A 226 10.11 42.05 0.14
N ARG A 227 10.70 41.15 0.94
CA ARG A 227 12.12 40.78 0.84
C ARG A 227 12.25 39.34 0.32
N SER A 228 12.63 39.23 -0.96
CA SER A 228 13.03 38.00 -1.67
C SER A 228 12.09 36.80 -1.50
N TYR A 229 11.04 36.72 -2.32
CA TYR A 229 10.24 35.50 -2.46
C TYR A 229 10.34 34.98 -3.90
N ASP A 230 10.65 33.70 -4.05
CA ASP A 230 10.52 32.96 -5.30
C ASP A 230 9.09 32.43 -5.40
N VAL A 231 8.36 32.82 -6.44
CA VAL A 231 6.98 32.39 -6.67
C VAL A 231 7.02 31.00 -7.30
N TYR A 232 6.35 30.04 -6.68
CA TYR A 232 6.20 28.69 -7.20
C TYR A 232 5.08 28.61 -8.25
N GLY A 233 4.04 29.42 -8.11
CA GLY A 233 2.97 29.56 -9.09
C GLY A 233 1.60 29.78 -8.48
N ARG A 234 0.59 29.95 -9.33
CA ARG A 234 -0.83 30.01 -8.96
C ARG A 234 -1.52 28.78 -9.50
N CYS A 235 -2.42 28.21 -8.70
CA CYS A 235 -3.25 27.12 -9.16
C CYS A 235 -4.28 27.61 -10.17
N SER A 236 -4.36 26.95 -11.33
CA SER A 236 -5.38 27.19 -12.36
C SER A 236 -6.81 27.00 -11.86
N ASP A 237 -7.01 26.10 -10.89
CA ASP A 237 -8.35 25.65 -10.51
C ASP A 237 -8.89 26.43 -9.31
N CYS A 238 -8.13 26.48 -8.20
CA CYS A 238 -8.55 27.15 -6.97
C CYS A 238 -7.97 28.56 -6.79
N GLY A 239 -7.10 29.01 -7.71
CA GLY A 239 -6.48 30.33 -7.65
C GLY A 239 -5.46 30.54 -6.52
N LYS A 240 -5.18 29.52 -5.69
CA LYS A 240 -4.22 29.63 -4.59
C LYS A 240 -2.81 29.88 -5.11
N ILE A 241 -2.13 30.85 -4.50
CA ILE A 241 -0.76 31.25 -4.85
C ILE A 241 0.22 30.59 -3.89
N TYR A 242 1.32 30.07 -4.42
CA TYR A 242 2.41 29.46 -3.69
C TYR A 242 3.70 30.23 -3.93
N TRP A 243 4.40 30.56 -2.86
CA TRP A 243 5.68 31.26 -2.91
C TRP A 243 6.58 30.79 -1.77
N ARG A 244 7.89 31.00 -1.91
CA ARG A 244 8.94 30.59 -0.98
C ARG A 244 8.98 31.46 0.28
N GLY A 245 7.95 31.33 1.12
CA GLY A 245 7.79 32.05 2.39
C GLY A 245 8.89 31.80 3.44
N ALA A 246 8.83 32.51 4.58
CA ALA A 246 9.68 32.22 5.77
C ALA A 246 9.45 30.80 6.37
N HIS A 247 8.39 30.10 5.95
CA HIS A 247 8.08 28.72 6.31
C HIS A 247 8.41 27.72 5.18
N GLY A 248 9.11 28.16 4.12
CA GLY A 248 9.46 27.35 2.95
C GLY A 248 10.43 26.20 3.27
N ASP A 249 11.30 26.40 4.28
CA ASP A 249 12.37 25.48 4.63
C ASP A 249 11.88 24.05 4.94
N HIS A 250 10.71 23.92 5.57
CA HIS A 250 10.15 22.59 5.87
C HIS A 250 9.70 21.86 4.59
N LEU A 251 9.06 22.56 3.66
CA LEU A 251 8.60 21.96 2.40
C LEU A 251 9.79 21.61 1.49
N GLU A 252 10.80 22.48 1.45
CA GLU A 252 12.04 22.21 0.72
C GLU A 252 12.80 21.03 1.29
N ARG A 253 12.82 20.88 2.62
CA ARG A 253 13.38 19.70 3.27
C ARG A 253 12.67 18.42 2.80
N ILE A 254 11.33 18.40 2.76
CA ILE A 254 10.57 17.25 2.25
C ILE A 254 10.97 16.95 0.79
N VAL A 255 11.04 17.96 -0.07
CA VAL A 255 11.44 17.78 -1.47
C VAL A 255 12.86 17.23 -1.59
N ARG A 256 13.80 17.76 -0.79
CA ARG A 256 15.20 17.31 -0.78
C ARG A 256 15.32 15.85 -0.32
N GLU A 257 14.64 15.49 0.76
CA GLU A 257 14.63 14.11 1.28
C GLU A 257 14.01 13.13 0.26
N ALA A 258 12.89 13.51 -0.35
CA ALA A 258 12.24 12.70 -1.38
C ALA A 258 13.13 12.45 -2.61
N ARG A 259 13.89 13.48 -3.05
CA ARG A 259 14.84 13.34 -4.16
C ARG A 259 16.03 12.47 -3.79
N ALA A 260 16.53 12.57 -2.56
CA ALA A 260 17.61 11.71 -2.06
C ALA A 260 17.19 10.24 -2.03
N CYS A 261 15.96 9.94 -1.58
CA CYS A 261 15.41 8.58 -1.63
C CYS A 261 15.36 8.01 -3.06
N ALA A 262 14.87 8.78 -4.03
CA ALA A 262 14.81 8.33 -5.42
C ALA A 262 16.19 8.02 -6.03
N ALA A 263 17.22 8.79 -5.68
CA ALA A 263 18.60 8.55 -6.13
C ALA A 263 19.20 7.25 -5.56
N ALA A 264 18.85 6.90 -4.31
CA ALA A 264 19.28 5.66 -3.67
C ALA A 264 18.61 4.42 -4.28
N SER A 265 17.31 4.49 -4.60
CA SER A 265 16.59 3.38 -5.24
C SER A 265 17.07 3.11 -6.68
N GLY A 266 17.50 4.16 -7.41
CA GLY A 266 18.05 4.02 -8.77
C GLY A 266 19.43 3.35 -8.83
N THR A 267 20.24 3.45 -7.77
CA THR A 267 21.57 2.81 -7.69
C THR A 267 21.49 1.34 -7.29
N ALA A 268 20.53 0.95 -6.45
CA ALA A 268 20.32 -0.44 -6.08
C ALA A 268 19.84 -1.32 -7.26
N SER A 269 19.05 -0.76 -8.19
CA SER A 269 18.57 -1.48 -9.38
C SER A 269 19.65 -1.70 -10.45
N GLY A 270 20.78 -0.98 -10.37
CA GLY A 270 21.93 -1.09 -11.29
C GLY A 270 22.93 -2.19 -10.95
N ALA A 271 22.91 -2.75 -9.73
CA ALA A 271 23.88 -3.75 -9.26
C ALA A 271 23.47 -5.21 -9.53
N GLY A 272 22.45 -5.44 -10.37
CA GLY A 272 21.89 -6.77 -10.67
C GLY A 272 22.32 -7.41 -11.99
N ARG A 273 23.39 -6.93 -12.64
CA ARG A 273 23.98 -7.60 -13.81
C ARG A 273 25.49 -7.50 -13.78
N CYS A 274 26.12 -8.49 -13.14
CA CYS A 274 27.40 -9.05 -13.56
C CYS A 274 27.73 -10.23 -12.67
N ALA A 275 27.63 -11.44 -13.23
CA ALA A 275 28.64 -12.51 -13.17
C ALA A 275 27.98 -13.89 -13.39
N PRO A 276 28.75 -14.88 -13.85
CA PRO A 276 29.38 -15.00 -15.17
C PRO A 276 28.61 -15.96 -16.10
#